data_AF-A0AA38Z4N2-F1
#
_entry.id   AF-A0AA38Z4N2-F1
#
_cell.length_a   1.000
_cell.length_b   1.000
_cell.length_c   1.000
_cell.angle_alpha   90.00
_cell.angle_beta   90.00
_cell.angle_gamma   90.00
#
_symmetry.space_group_name_H-M   'P 1'
#
loop_
_entity.id
_entity.type
_entity.pdbx_description
1 polymer ?
#
loop_
_entity_poly.entity_id
_entity_poly.type
_entity_poly.pdbx_seq_one_letter_code
_entity_poly.pdbx_strand_id
1 'polypeptide(L)'
;MGNMGLCGGTKLMGLHPCEIQKQKHKKRKWIYYLFAILTCSLFLFVLIALTVRRFFFKNRSAGAETAILMYSPTHHGTQTLTEREIEIATGGFDEANLLGKGSFGRVYKAIINDGKTVVAVKVLQEECIQGYRSFKRECQILSEIRHRNLVRMIGSTWNSGFKAIVLEYIGNGNLEQHLYPGGSNEGGSELKLRERMGIAIDILVLESSFQVTNQQDMLLPQLLFYEDLSGISPQIKIVIVGDSSLTMKKGVSFLVTVALMALASSLASAFDPRPLQDTCVAIDEPENAVFVNGKFCKNPNLTVAEDFLYQGLNIPGNTSNYVGSIVNLINVDQLPGENTLGVSLSRIDYEPNGQNPPHFHPRASEIFIVLKGKLLVGFITSNPEHRFISKVLNKGDVFVFPFSLIHFQVNIGHTNAVAIAAFNSQNPGLVTIASSMFGSNPPINPDFLARAFQLDKRVAEYLEARF
;
A
#
# COMPACT_ATOMS: atom_id res chain seq x y z
N MET A 1 3.88 19.70 30.97
CA MET A 1 4.67 20.39 29.91
C MET A 1 3.69 20.88 28.86
N GLY A 2 3.66 22.17 28.55
CA GLY A 2 2.62 22.77 27.68
C GLY A 2 3.18 23.90 26.82
N ASN A 3 2.63 24.05 25.62
CA ASN A 3 2.97 25.15 24.72
C ASN A 3 2.46 26.47 25.33
N MET A 4 3.36 27.32 25.80
CA MET A 4 3.02 28.57 26.50
C MET A 4 2.39 29.65 25.61
N GLY A 5 2.22 29.38 24.31
CA GLY A 5 1.67 30.34 23.35
C GLY A 5 0.15 30.30 23.14
N LEU A 6 -0.58 29.35 23.74
CA LEU A 6 -2.03 29.23 23.57
C LEU A 6 -2.79 30.12 24.56
N CYS A 7 -3.59 31.05 24.04
CA CYS A 7 -4.51 31.92 24.79
C CYS A 7 -5.90 31.88 24.15
N GLY A 8 -6.94 32.16 24.94
CA GLY A 8 -8.32 32.18 24.47
C GLY A 8 -8.96 30.79 24.41
N GLY A 9 -10.27 30.73 24.62
CA GLY A 9 -11.05 29.50 24.77
C GLY A 9 -12.13 29.68 25.83
N THR A 10 -13.13 28.80 25.85
CA THR A 10 -14.14 28.78 26.91
C THR A 10 -13.50 28.43 28.25
N LYS A 11 -14.13 28.81 29.38
CA LYS A 11 -13.62 28.54 30.75
C LYS A 11 -13.24 27.07 30.97
N LEU A 12 -13.83 26.14 30.21
CA LEU A 12 -13.59 24.71 30.28
C LEU A 12 -12.20 24.28 29.79
N MET A 13 -11.57 25.04 28.88
CA MET A 13 -10.24 24.72 28.35
C MET A 13 -9.08 25.17 29.24
N GLY A 14 -9.37 25.96 30.30
CA GLY A 14 -8.38 26.47 31.26
C GLY A 14 -7.22 27.24 30.64
N LEU A 15 -7.41 27.81 29.45
CA LEU A 15 -6.46 28.69 28.80
C LEU A 15 -6.58 30.10 29.38
N HIS A 16 -5.45 30.80 29.50
CA HIS A 16 -5.47 32.17 30.00
C HIS A 16 -6.22 33.10 29.02
N PRO A 17 -6.95 34.13 29.51
CA PRO A 17 -7.59 35.10 28.65
C PRO A 17 -6.54 35.80 27.78
N CYS A 18 -6.76 35.86 26.46
CA CYS A 18 -5.87 36.62 25.59
C CYS A 18 -5.88 38.09 26.00
N GLU A 19 -4.70 38.66 26.17
CA GLU A 19 -4.54 40.09 26.38
C GLU A 19 -4.97 40.82 25.10
N ILE A 20 -6.17 41.40 25.09
CA ILE A 20 -6.59 42.27 23.99
C ILE A 20 -5.80 43.57 24.11
N GLN A 21 -4.64 43.62 23.46
CA GLN A 21 -3.96 44.87 23.22
C GLN A 21 -4.88 45.77 22.39
N LYS A 22 -5.44 46.82 23.02
CA LYS A 22 -6.03 47.94 22.29
C LYS A 22 -4.99 48.43 21.29
N GLN A 23 -5.20 48.11 20.02
CA GLN A 23 -4.37 48.53 18.91
C GLN A 23 -4.41 50.05 18.82
N LYS A 24 -3.48 50.74 19.49
CA LYS A 24 -2.95 51.99 18.96
C LYS A 24 -2.43 51.65 17.57
N HIS A 25 -3.02 52.24 16.52
CA HIS A 25 -2.66 52.02 15.12
C HIS A 25 -1.14 51.91 14.93
N LYS A 26 -0.61 50.70 14.95
CA LYS A 26 0.78 50.37 14.57
C LYS A 26 0.76 50.09 13.07
N LYS A 27 0.42 51.12 12.28
CA LYS A 27 0.76 51.09 10.85
C LYS A 27 2.28 50.95 10.74
N ARG A 28 2.72 50.03 9.88
CA ARG A 28 4.11 49.80 9.39
C ARG A 28 5.00 48.72 10.04
N LYS A 29 4.55 47.77 10.87
CA LYS A 29 5.40 46.58 11.18
C LYS A 29 5.29 45.43 10.17
N TRP A 30 4.09 45.17 9.65
CA TRP A 30 3.88 44.10 8.66
C TRP A 30 4.57 44.39 7.32
N ILE A 31 4.76 45.67 7.00
CA ILE A 31 5.54 46.10 5.83
C ILE A 31 7.01 45.65 5.95
N TYR A 32 7.62 45.70 7.14
CA TYR A 32 8.98 45.19 7.32
C TYR A 32 9.07 43.66 7.20
N TYR A 33 8.04 42.91 7.63
CA TYR A 33 8.00 41.46 7.42
C TYR A 33 7.80 41.10 5.95
N LEU A 34 6.94 41.83 5.22
CA LEU A 34 6.80 41.69 3.78
C LEU A 34 8.12 41.99 3.05
N PHE A 35 8.81 43.08 3.42
CA PHE A 35 10.13 43.39 2.87
C PHE A 35 11.16 42.33 3.24
N ALA A 36 11.15 41.77 4.47
CA ALA A 36 12.06 40.71 4.88
C ALA A 36 11.83 39.39 4.12
N ILE A 37 10.57 39.04 3.83
CA ILE A 37 10.21 37.88 3.03
C ILE A 37 10.62 38.09 1.56
N LEU A 38 10.40 39.28 1.01
CA LEU A 38 10.82 39.65 -0.34
C LEU A 38 12.35 39.65 -0.48
N THR A 39 13.09 40.14 0.53
CA THR A 39 14.56 40.12 0.49
C THR A 39 15.12 38.71 0.70
N CYS A 40 14.54 37.89 1.58
CA CYS A 40 14.96 36.48 1.74
C CYS A 40 14.67 35.65 0.49
N SER A 41 13.50 35.84 -0.14
CA SER A 41 13.16 35.12 -1.37
C SER A 41 14.05 35.54 -2.54
N LEU A 42 14.36 36.83 -2.67
CA LEU A 42 15.32 37.33 -3.66
C LEU A 42 16.74 36.79 -3.39
N PHE A 43 17.18 36.76 -2.13
CA PHE A 43 18.50 36.22 -1.75
C PHE A 43 18.61 34.72 -2.08
N LEU A 44 17.56 33.94 -1.77
CA LEU A 44 17.50 32.52 -2.12
C LEU A 44 17.53 32.33 -3.63
N PHE A 45 16.81 33.15 -4.39
CA PHE A 45 16.80 33.10 -5.85
C PHE A 45 18.18 33.43 -6.44
N VAL A 46 18.89 34.41 -5.87
CA VAL A 46 20.27 34.74 -6.26
C VAL A 46 21.23 33.61 -5.90
N LEU A 47 21.10 32.99 -4.73
CA LEU A 47 21.93 31.82 -4.37
C LEU A 47 21.69 30.65 -5.32
N ILE A 48 20.44 30.37 -5.67
CA ILE A 48 20.08 29.35 -6.67
C ILE A 48 20.64 29.74 -8.04
N ALA A 49 20.52 31.00 -8.46
CA ALA A 49 21.08 31.46 -9.73
C ALA A 49 22.62 31.38 -9.74
N LEU A 50 23.28 31.62 -8.61
CA LEU A 50 24.73 31.49 -8.46
C LEU A 50 25.19 30.03 -8.40
N THR A 51 24.44 29.12 -7.78
CA THR A 51 24.74 27.68 -7.80
C THR A 51 24.49 27.09 -9.18
N VAL A 52 23.39 27.49 -9.84
CA VAL A 52 23.08 27.14 -11.23
C VAL A 52 24.14 27.72 -12.18
N ARG A 53 24.54 28.98 -12.01
CA ARG A 53 25.64 29.59 -12.78
C ARG A 53 26.96 28.89 -12.51
N ARG A 54 27.29 28.56 -11.25
CA ARG A 54 28.49 27.77 -10.93
C ARG A 54 28.41 26.37 -11.54
N PHE A 55 27.23 25.75 -11.59
CA PHE A 55 27.02 24.45 -12.22
C PHE A 55 27.21 24.53 -13.74
N PHE A 56 26.61 25.52 -14.41
CA PHE A 56 26.78 25.76 -15.85
C PHE A 56 28.18 26.23 -16.24
N PHE A 57 28.84 27.06 -15.43
CA PHE A 57 30.22 27.52 -15.69
C PHE A 57 31.28 26.48 -15.29
N LYS A 58 31.03 25.63 -14.28
CA LYS A 58 31.86 24.45 -14.00
C LYS A 58 31.74 23.42 -15.14
N ASN A 59 30.58 23.36 -15.81
CA ASN A 59 30.38 22.58 -17.03
C ASN A 59 30.96 23.18 -18.32
N ARG A 60 31.66 24.33 -18.26
CA ARG A 60 32.48 24.79 -19.40
C ARG A 60 33.88 24.17 -19.47
N SER A 61 34.25 23.31 -18.51
CA SER A 61 35.40 22.41 -18.69
C SER A 61 34.93 21.05 -19.21
N ALA A 62 34.32 21.05 -20.40
CA ALA A 62 33.92 19.84 -21.14
C ALA A 62 35.12 19.10 -21.77
N GLY A 63 36.33 19.31 -21.25
CA GLY A 63 37.57 18.67 -21.74
C GLY A 63 38.12 17.57 -20.83
N ALA A 64 37.54 17.37 -19.64
CA ALA A 64 38.06 16.40 -18.65
C ALA A 64 37.18 15.14 -18.47
N GLU A 65 35.91 15.16 -18.91
CA GLU A 65 34.97 14.02 -18.76
C GLU A 65 35.22 12.88 -19.77
N THR A 66 35.87 13.17 -20.90
CA THR A 66 36.25 12.14 -21.89
C THR A 66 37.35 11.20 -21.38
N ALA A 67 38.16 11.60 -20.40
CA ALA A 67 39.20 10.76 -19.81
C ALA A 67 38.67 9.79 -18.72
N ILE A 68 37.54 10.10 -18.08
CA ILE A 68 36.97 9.31 -16.97
C ILE A 68 36.15 8.10 -17.50
N LEU A 69 35.78 8.09 -18.79
CA LEU A 69 35.10 6.97 -19.46
C LEU A 69 36.01 5.76 -19.76
N MET A 70 37.31 5.81 -19.44
CA MET A 70 38.26 4.71 -19.64
C MET A 70 38.42 3.77 -18.43
N TYR A 71 37.57 3.84 -17.41
CA TYR A 71 37.56 2.81 -16.36
C TYR A 71 36.59 1.68 -16.73
N SER A 72 37.14 0.47 -16.87
CA SER A 72 36.39 -0.75 -17.17
C SER A 72 35.22 -0.92 -16.20
N PRO A 73 34.00 -1.25 -16.67
CA PRO A 73 33.00 -1.79 -15.77
C PRO A 73 33.59 -3.03 -15.09
N THR A 74 33.30 -3.21 -13.81
CA THR A 74 33.52 -4.47 -13.10
C THR A 74 32.96 -5.61 -13.95
N HIS A 75 33.73 -6.69 -14.16
CA HIS A 75 33.27 -7.80 -14.99
C HIS A 75 31.95 -8.37 -14.42
N HIS A 76 30.88 -8.33 -15.21
CA HIS A 76 29.55 -8.83 -14.84
C HIS A 76 29.21 -10.03 -15.75
N GLY A 77 29.08 -11.22 -15.16
CA GLY A 77 28.84 -12.48 -15.89
C GLY A 77 29.94 -13.53 -15.68
N THR A 78 29.78 -14.71 -16.28
CA THR A 78 30.74 -15.83 -16.13
C THR A 78 31.85 -15.80 -17.19
N GLN A 79 31.62 -15.09 -18.31
CA GLN A 79 32.56 -14.96 -19.43
C GLN A 79 32.50 -13.54 -20.01
N THR A 80 33.64 -13.00 -20.46
CA THR A 80 33.70 -11.77 -21.26
C THR A 80 33.94 -12.18 -22.71
N LEU A 81 32.99 -11.91 -23.59
CA LEU A 81 33.08 -12.22 -25.03
C LEU A 81 33.54 -10.98 -25.80
N THR A 82 34.36 -11.15 -26.82
CA THR A 82 34.79 -10.07 -27.71
C THR A 82 33.71 -9.78 -28.76
N GLU A 83 33.72 -8.57 -29.32
CA GLU A 83 32.81 -8.19 -30.43
C GLU A 83 32.92 -9.17 -31.60
N ARG A 84 34.15 -9.57 -31.96
CA ARG A 84 34.41 -10.52 -33.05
C ARG A 84 33.81 -11.91 -32.77
N GLU A 85 33.88 -12.39 -31.53
CA GLU A 85 33.26 -13.67 -31.16
C GLU A 85 31.74 -13.60 -31.26
N ILE A 86 31.13 -12.47 -30.87
CA ILE A 86 29.69 -12.25 -30.99
C ILE A 86 29.26 -12.14 -32.46
N GLU A 87 30.02 -11.43 -33.28
CA GLU A 87 29.77 -11.32 -34.72
C GLU A 87 29.80 -12.70 -35.38
N ILE A 88 30.83 -13.52 -35.11
CA ILE A 88 30.90 -14.90 -35.62
C ILE A 88 29.73 -15.74 -35.09
N ALA A 89 29.45 -15.68 -33.79
CA ALA A 89 28.42 -16.49 -33.15
C ALA A 89 26.99 -16.17 -33.65
N THR A 90 26.76 -14.93 -34.09
CA THR A 90 25.47 -14.47 -34.66
C THR A 90 25.40 -14.61 -36.20
N GLY A 91 26.45 -15.13 -36.85
CA GLY A 91 26.51 -15.24 -38.31
C GLY A 91 26.67 -13.88 -39.01
N GLY A 92 27.36 -12.93 -38.40
CA GLY A 92 27.49 -11.56 -38.91
C GLY A 92 26.25 -10.70 -38.65
N PHE A 93 25.52 -10.97 -37.56
CA PHE A 93 24.21 -10.36 -37.27
C PHE A 93 23.17 -10.59 -38.39
N ASP A 94 23.17 -11.79 -38.96
CA ASP A 94 22.22 -12.19 -40.00
C ASP A 94 20.77 -12.02 -39.52
N GLU A 95 19.91 -11.48 -40.38
CA GLU A 95 18.47 -11.33 -40.12
C GLU A 95 17.79 -12.69 -39.92
N ALA A 96 18.34 -13.78 -40.48
CA ALA A 96 17.86 -15.14 -40.22
C ALA A 96 18.02 -15.56 -38.73
N ASN A 97 18.95 -14.93 -38.01
CA ASN A 97 19.18 -15.17 -36.59
C ASN A 97 18.47 -14.12 -35.70
N LEU A 98 17.74 -13.16 -36.26
CA LEU A 98 17.05 -12.15 -35.47
C LEU A 98 15.85 -12.76 -34.73
N LEU A 99 15.90 -12.73 -33.40
CA LEU A 99 14.82 -13.18 -32.51
C LEU A 99 13.80 -12.08 -32.22
N GLY A 100 14.22 -10.82 -32.25
CA GLY A 100 13.35 -9.69 -31.99
C GLY A 100 14.03 -8.34 -32.11
N LYS A 101 13.24 -7.31 -32.41
CA LYS A 101 13.67 -5.91 -32.52
C LYS A 101 12.83 -5.06 -31.58
N GLY A 102 13.48 -4.37 -30.66
CA GLY A 102 12.84 -3.45 -29.72
C GLY A 102 13.42 -2.04 -29.81
N SER A 103 12.92 -1.13 -28.98
CA SER A 103 13.42 0.24 -28.85
C SER A 103 14.88 0.32 -28.39
N PHE A 104 15.34 -0.68 -27.63
CA PHE A 104 16.66 -0.68 -27.00
C PHE A 104 17.73 -1.47 -27.77
N GLY A 105 17.36 -2.10 -28.89
CA GLY A 105 18.30 -2.89 -29.66
C GLY A 105 17.69 -4.10 -30.33
N ARG A 106 18.57 -4.97 -30.82
CA ARG A 106 18.24 -6.17 -31.56
C ARG A 106 18.71 -7.39 -30.80
N VAL A 107 17.89 -8.43 -30.76
CA VAL A 107 18.21 -9.70 -30.10
C VAL A 107 18.43 -10.75 -31.16
N TYR A 108 19.62 -11.35 -31.18
CA TYR A 108 19.99 -12.40 -32.12
C TYR A 108 20.18 -13.73 -31.41
N LYS A 109 19.81 -14.81 -32.08
CA LYS A 109 20.23 -16.16 -31.71
C LYS A 109 21.70 -16.31 -32.07
N ALA A 110 22.48 -16.83 -31.13
CA ALA A 110 23.90 -17.07 -31.37
C ALA A 110 24.32 -18.43 -30.82
N ILE A 111 25.41 -18.96 -31.36
CA ILE A 111 26.01 -20.21 -30.87
C ILE A 111 27.45 -19.92 -30.46
N ILE A 112 27.74 -20.07 -29.17
CA ILE A 112 29.05 -19.80 -28.57
C ILE A 112 29.74 -21.11 -28.14
N ASN A 113 31.02 -21.02 -27.74
CA ASN A 113 31.84 -22.15 -27.28
C ASN A 113 31.95 -23.29 -28.32
N ASP A 114 32.33 -22.97 -29.56
CA ASP A 114 32.51 -23.92 -30.67
C ASP A 114 31.29 -24.81 -30.94
N GLY A 115 30.10 -24.21 -30.97
CA GLY A 115 28.87 -24.94 -31.32
C GLY A 115 28.10 -25.52 -30.12
N LYS A 116 28.61 -25.39 -28.89
CA LYS A 116 28.07 -26.13 -27.72
C LYS A 116 26.95 -25.42 -26.98
N THR A 117 26.81 -24.11 -27.08
CA THR A 117 25.84 -23.37 -26.27
C THR A 117 25.05 -22.37 -27.12
N VAL A 118 23.73 -22.50 -27.14
CA VAL A 118 22.83 -21.56 -27.80
C VAL A 118 22.47 -20.44 -26.82
N VAL A 119 22.62 -19.19 -27.27
CA VAL A 119 22.42 -17.99 -26.44
C VAL A 119 21.61 -16.93 -27.21
N ALA A 120 21.02 -16.00 -26.46
CA ALA A 120 20.40 -14.80 -27.00
C ALA A 120 21.33 -13.60 -26.76
N VAL A 121 21.71 -12.92 -27.84
CA VAL A 121 22.60 -11.74 -27.78
C VAL A 121 21.78 -10.50 -28.05
N LYS A 122 21.64 -9.64 -27.04
CA LYS A 122 21.00 -8.33 -27.16
C LYS A 122 22.06 -7.28 -27.47
N VAL A 123 22.09 -6.82 -28.73
CA VAL A 123 22.97 -5.74 -29.22
C VAL A 123 22.25 -4.41 -29.06
N LEU A 124 22.85 -3.46 -28.34
CA LEU A 124 22.26 -2.14 -28.08
C LEU A 124 22.62 -1.16 -29.20
N GLN A 125 21.64 -0.37 -29.66
CA GLN A 125 21.78 0.49 -30.84
C GLN A 125 22.26 1.93 -30.52
N GLU A 126 22.47 2.29 -29.24
CA GLU A 126 22.74 3.67 -28.84
C GLU A 126 24.23 4.07 -28.83
N GLU A 127 24.56 5.04 -29.68
CA GLU A 127 25.85 5.78 -29.72
C GLU A 127 25.91 6.95 -28.71
N CYS A 128 25.08 6.95 -27.66
CA CYS A 128 25.00 8.05 -26.70
C CYS A 128 25.46 7.66 -25.29
N ILE A 129 25.84 8.66 -24.48
CA ILE A 129 26.21 8.49 -23.06
C ILE A 129 25.07 7.83 -22.25
N GLN A 130 23.82 7.97 -22.68
CA GLN A 130 22.65 7.35 -22.04
C GLN A 130 22.63 5.83 -22.27
N GLY A 131 23.01 5.35 -23.45
CA GLY A 131 23.12 3.92 -23.76
C GLY A 131 24.15 3.20 -22.90
N TYR A 132 25.27 3.87 -22.54
CA TYR A 132 26.25 3.32 -21.59
C TYR A 132 25.68 3.19 -20.17
N ARG A 133 24.95 4.19 -19.68
CA ARG A 133 24.32 4.14 -18.35
C ARG A 133 23.25 3.05 -18.26
N SER A 134 22.43 2.92 -19.31
CA SER A 134 21.43 1.86 -19.40
C SER A 134 22.08 0.46 -19.43
N PHE A 135 23.09 0.28 -20.29
CA PHE A 135 23.87 -0.95 -20.37
C PHE A 135 24.52 -1.35 -19.03
N LYS A 136 25.20 -0.41 -18.37
CA LYS A 136 25.88 -0.67 -17.08
C LYS A 136 24.88 -1.08 -16.00
N ARG A 137 23.72 -0.42 -15.94
CA ARG A 137 22.65 -0.74 -14.99
C ARG A 137 22.07 -2.12 -15.26
N GLU A 138 21.74 -2.43 -16.51
CA GLU A 138 21.17 -3.72 -16.90
C GLU A 138 22.15 -4.87 -16.58
N CYS A 139 23.44 -4.70 -16.89
CA CYS A 139 24.47 -5.68 -16.52
C CYS A 139 24.59 -5.86 -15.00
N GLN A 140 24.53 -4.78 -14.22
CA GLN A 140 24.65 -4.85 -12.78
C GLN A 140 23.49 -5.65 -12.17
N ILE A 141 22.26 -5.31 -12.53
CA ILE A 141 21.04 -5.99 -12.03
C ILE A 141 21.06 -7.48 -12.39
N LEU A 142 21.32 -7.79 -13.67
CA LEU A 142 21.32 -9.19 -14.14
C LEU A 142 22.48 -10.02 -13.59
N SER A 143 23.55 -9.38 -13.10
CA SER A 143 24.68 -10.07 -12.46
C SER A 143 24.45 -10.38 -10.98
N GLU A 144 23.69 -9.55 -10.27
CA GLU A 144 23.44 -9.66 -8.83
C GLU A 144 22.27 -10.60 -8.53
N ILE A 145 21.31 -10.73 -9.45
CA ILE A 145 20.05 -11.43 -9.20
C ILE A 145 20.04 -12.79 -9.90
N ARG A 146 19.86 -13.84 -9.09
CA ARG A 146 19.66 -15.21 -9.56
C ARG A 146 18.33 -15.73 -9.05
N HIS A 147 17.38 -15.90 -9.96
CA HIS A 147 16.06 -16.41 -9.63
C HIS A 147 15.62 -17.46 -10.65
N ARG A 148 14.88 -18.48 -10.20
CA ARG A 148 14.37 -19.57 -11.06
C ARG A 148 13.50 -19.07 -12.24
N ASN A 149 12.82 -17.94 -12.05
CA ASN A 149 11.97 -17.28 -13.04
C ASN A 149 12.63 -16.05 -13.72
N LEU A 150 13.96 -15.92 -13.65
CA LEU A 150 14.70 -14.84 -14.32
C LEU A 150 15.69 -15.43 -15.33
N VAL A 151 15.74 -14.85 -16.53
CA VAL A 151 16.71 -15.26 -17.56
C VAL A 151 18.12 -14.96 -17.07
N ARG A 152 18.96 -15.99 -17.05
CA ARG A 152 20.33 -15.87 -16.57
C ARG A 152 21.21 -15.14 -17.58
N MET A 153 21.92 -14.13 -17.09
CA MET A 153 23.01 -13.49 -17.83
C MET A 153 24.25 -14.39 -17.85
N ILE A 154 24.76 -14.65 -19.04
CA ILE A 154 25.97 -15.45 -19.28
C ILE A 154 27.19 -14.53 -19.30
N GLY A 155 27.06 -13.38 -19.95
CA GLY A 155 28.14 -12.41 -20.07
C GLY A 155 27.68 -11.10 -20.70
N SER A 156 28.63 -10.18 -20.87
CA SER A 156 28.44 -8.96 -21.65
C SER A 156 29.73 -8.62 -22.39
N THR A 157 29.59 -7.74 -23.38
CA THR A 157 30.73 -7.11 -24.05
C THR A 157 30.48 -5.62 -24.19
N TRP A 158 31.57 -4.87 -24.15
CA TRP A 158 31.54 -3.42 -24.25
C TRP A 158 32.82 -2.90 -24.89
N ASN A 159 32.66 -2.00 -25.85
CA ASN A 159 33.68 -1.10 -26.34
C ASN A 159 33.04 0.26 -26.73
N SER A 160 33.84 1.17 -27.29
CA SER A 160 33.38 2.52 -27.66
C SER A 160 32.22 2.54 -28.67
N GLY A 161 32.16 1.55 -29.57
CA GLY A 161 31.15 1.45 -30.64
C GLY A 161 30.11 0.33 -30.46
N PHE A 162 30.38 -0.66 -29.62
CA PHE A 162 29.64 -1.92 -29.55
C PHE A 162 29.35 -2.31 -28.11
N LYS A 163 28.09 -2.66 -27.83
CA LYS A 163 27.61 -3.04 -26.50
C LYS A 163 26.61 -4.16 -26.65
N ALA A 164 26.86 -5.30 -26.01
CA ALA A 164 25.92 -6.41 -26.04
C ALA A 164 25.86 -7.17 -24.72
N ILE A 165 24.67 -7.71 -24.43
CA ILE A 165 24.41 -8.57 -23.28
C ILE A 165 24.11 -9.97 -23.82
N VAL A 166 24.74 -10.98 -23.23
CA VAL A 166 24.58 -12.40 -23.61
C VAL A 166 23.76 -13.10 -22.53
N LEU A 167 22.60 -13.59 -22.95
CA LEU A 167 21.59 -14.23 -22.11
C LEU A 167 21.43 -15.70 -22.54
N GLU A 168 20.93 -16.54 -21.65
CA GLU A 168 20.49 -17.87 -22.07
C GLU A 168 19.33 -17.78 -23.09
N TYR A 169 19.34 -18.66 -24.09
CA TYR A 169 18.31 -18.72 -25.11
C TYR A 169 17.10 -19.53 -24.61
N ILE A 170 15.89 -19.04 -24.88
CA ILE A 170 14.63 -19.73 -24.56
C ILE A 170 13.90 -20.04 -25.87
N GLY A 171 13.67 -21.33 -26.11
CA GLY A 171 13.24 -21.86 -27.41
C GLY A 171 11.76 -21.68 -27.75
N ASN A 172 10.87 -21.54 -26.77
CA ASN A 172 9.42 -21.54 -27.03
C ASN A 172 8.84 -20.15 -27.34
N GLY A 173 9.67 -19.14 -27.64
CA GLY A 173 9.17 -17.81 -27.99
C GLY A 173 8.66 -17.01 -26.79
N ASN A 174 7.99 -15.89 -27.08
CA ASN A 174 7.51 -14.96 -26.05
C ASN A 174 6.08 -15.29 -25.61
N LEU A 175 5.71 -14.88 -24.39
CA LEU A 175 4.40 -15.17 -23.81
C LEU A 175 3.24 -14.58 -24.62
N GLU A 176 3.46 -13.45 -25.30
CA GLU A 176 2.44 -12.82 -26.13
C GLU A 176 1.97 -13.76 -27.25
N GLN A 177 2.89 -14.51 -27.87
CA GLN A 177 2.57 -15.52 -28.88
C GLN A 177 1.71 -16.67 -28.33
N HIS A 178 1.85 -17.01 -27.05
CA HIS A 178 1.07 -18.08 -26.38
C HIS A 178 -0.27 -17.60 -25.83
N LEU A 179 -0.34 -16.34 -25.43
CA LEU A 179 -1.57 -15.70 -24.96
C LEU A 179 -2.49 -15.36 -26.15
N TYR A 180 -1.91 -14.98 -27.28
CA TYR A 180 -2.62 -14.53 -28.48
C TYR A 180 -2.10 -15.25 -29.73
N PRO A 181 -2.33 -16.57 -29.86
CA PRO A 181 -1.95 -17.32 -31.06
C PRO A 181 -2.86 -16.93 -32.22
N GLY A 182 -2.48 -15.89 -32.95
CA GLY A 182 -3.22 -15.35 -34.09
C GLY A 182 -3.52 -13.87 -33.91
N GLY A 183 -2.77 -13.03 -34.63
CA GLY A 183 -3.01 -11.59 -34.63
C GLY A 183 -4.47 -11.26 -34.91
N SER A 184 -5.11 -10.62 -33.93
CA SER A 184 -6.40 -9.92 -34.02
C SER A 184 -7.65 -10.67 -34.52
N ASN A 185 -7.63 -11.94 -34.93
CA ASN A 185 -8.85 -12.68 -35.28
C ASN A 185 -8.71 -14.19 -34.98
N GLU A 186 -9.60 -14.67 -34.10
CA GLU A 186 -10.03 -16.06 -33.89
C GLU A 186 -8.94 -17.14 -33.73
N GLY A 187 -8.44 -17.29 -32.49
CA GLY A 187 -7.69 -18.46 -32.03
C GLY A 187 -7.71 -18.53 -30.49
N GLY A 188 -8.35 -19.55 -29.92
CA GLY A 188 -8.36 -19.76 -28.47
C GLY A 188 -6.95 -20.01 -27.95
N SER A 189 -6.54 -19.25 -26.92
CA SER A 189 -5.21 -19.38 -26.30
C SER A 189 -4.91 -20.81 -25.88
N GLU A 190 -3.70 -21.26 -26.22
CA GLU A 190 -3.20 -22.61 -25.93
C GLU A 190 -2.95 -22.83 -24.41
N LEU A 191 -2.81 -21.74 -23.64
CA LEU A 191 -2.58 -21.76 -22.20
C LEU A 191 -3.88 -21.95 -21.39
N LYS A 192 -3.96 -23.08 -20.68
CA LYS A 192 -5.05 -23.41 -19.73
C LYS A 192 -5.02 -22.49 -18.51
N LEU A 193 -6.16 -22.33 -17.83
CA LEU A 193 -6.30 -21.49 -16.63
C LEU A 193 -5.25 -21.79 -15.55
N ARG A 194 -4.94 -23.08 -15.32
CA ARG A 194 -3.91 -23.53 -14.38
C ARG A 194 -2.53 -22.96 -14.72
N GLU A 195 -2.20 -22.92 -16.00
CA GLU A 195 -0.90 -22.42 -16.48
C GLU A 195 -0.85 -20.91 -16.27
N ARG A 196 -1.91 -20.18 -16.68
CA ARG A 196 -2.05 -18.73 -16.44
C ARG A 196 -1.95 -18.34 -14.97
N MET A 197 -2.51 -19.13 -14.06
CA MET A 197 -2.37 -18.91 -12.61
C MET A 197 -0.95 -19.15 -12.13
N GLY A 198 -0.26 -20.18 -12.65
CA GLY A 198 1.16 -20.41 -12.38
C GLY A 198 2.02 -19.22 -12.82
N ILE A 199 1.75 -18.66 -14.00
CA ILE A 199 2.40 -17.45 -14.51
C ILE A 199 2.23 -16.27 -13.55
N ALA A 200 1.00 -16.01 -13.11
CA ALA A 200 0.70 -14.91 -12.21
C ALA A 200 1.42 -15.06 -10.86
N ILE A 201 1.47 -16.27 -10.31
CA ILE A 201 2.18 -16.57 -9.07
C ILE A 201 3.69 -16.36 -9.24
N ASP A 202 4.28 -16.86 -10.33
CA ASP A 202 5.70 -16.72 -10.60
C ASP A 202 6.11 -15.24 -10.76
N ILE A 203 5.25 -14.39 -11.36
CA ILE A 203 5.45 -12.93 -11.44
C ILE A 203 5.39 -12.30 -10.04
N LEU A 204 4.41 -12.67 -9.21
CA LEU A 204 4.26 -12.15 -7.85
C LEU A 204 5.45 -12.52 -6.95
N VAL A 205 5.94 -13.75 -7.04
CA VAL A 205 7.14 -14.21 -6.32
C VAL A 205 8.37 -13.44 -6.77
N LEU A 206 8.49 -13.21 -8.09
CA LEU A 206 9.56 -12.39 -8.64
C LEU A 206 9.52 -10.97 -8.04
N GLU A 207 8.38 -10.26 -8.12
CA GLU A 207 8.22 -8.89 -7.59
C GLU A 207 8.61 -8.78 -6.11
N SER A 208 8.24 -9.77 -5.28
CA SER A 208 8.61 -9.80 -3.86
C SER A 208 10.13 -9.90 -3.63
N SER A 209 10.85 -10.57 -4.54
CA SER A 209 12.31 -10.71 -4.45
C SER A 209 13.04 -9.42 -4.85
N PHE A 210 12.41 -8.57 -5.68
CA PHE A 210 12.96 -7.29 -6.12
C PHE A 210 12.78 -6.15 -5.12
N GLN A 211 11.75 -6.19 -4.28
CA GLN A 211 11.54 -5.18 -3.21
C GLN A 211 12.66 -5.18 -2.15
N VAL A 212 13.45 -6.25 -2.04
CA VAL A 212 14.55 -6.36 -1.07
C VAL A 212 15.80 -5.58 -1.52
N THR A 213 15.98 -5.37 -2.83
CA THR A 213 17.07 -4.55 -3.38
C THR A 213 16.60 -3.12 -3.55
N ASN A 214 17.14 -2.21 -2.74
CA ASN A 214 16.73 -0.81 -2.57
C ASN A 214 17.00 0.07 -3.82
N GLN A 215 16.41 -0.25 -4.97
CA GLN A 215 16.54 0.47 -6.23
C GLN A 215 15.15 0.90 -6.75
N GLN A 216 14.79 2.15 -6.45
CA GLN A 216 13.51 2.80 -6.78
C GLN A 216 13.27 3.08 -8.28
N ASP A 217 14.06 2.52 -9.19
CA ASP A 217 14.01 2.81 -10.64
C ASP A 217 13.66 1.58 -11.51
N MET A 218 13.24 0.46 -10.93
CA MET A 218 12.94 -0.73 -11.71
C MET A 218 11.50 -0.68 -12.26
N LEU A 219 11.39 -0.30 -13.54
CA LEU A 219 10.15 -0.47 -14.29
C LEU A 219 9.95 -1.95 -14.66
N LEU A 220 8.67 -2.32 -14.75
CA LEU A 220 8.11 -3.66 -14.97
C LEU A 220 8.87 -4.49 -16.02
N PRO A 221 8.98 -5.82 -15.82
CA PRO A 221 9.56 -6.70 -16.82
C PRO A 221 8.77 -6.68 -18.14
N GLN A 222 9.44 -6.36 -19.25
CA GLN A 222 8.80 -6.19 -20.56
C GLN A 222 8.93 -7.40 -21.50
N LEU A 223 9.70 -8.46 -21.17
CA LEU A 223 9.66 -9.70 -21.95
C LEU A 223 9.52 -10.94 -21.05
N LEU A 224 8.39 -11.63 -21.23
CA LEU A 224 8.06 -12.91 -20.63
C LEU A 224 8.39 -14.00 -21.66
N PHE A 225 9.29 -14.91 -21.33
CA PHE A 225 9.61 -16.08 -22.15
C PHE A 225 9.05 -17.33 -21.47
N TYR A 226 8.41 -18.18 -22.27
CA TYR A 226 7.81 -19.43 -21.84
C TYR A 226 8.82 -20.57 -22.00
N GLU A 227 9.00 -21.43 -21.00
CA GLU A 227 9.81 -22.65 -21.10
C GLU A 227 8.97 -23.85 -20.64
N ASP A 228 8.66 -24.76 -21.57
CA ASP A 228 7.98 -26.03 -21.26
C ASP A 228 9.03 -27.08 -20.96
N LEU A 229 9.12 -27.47 -19.69
CA LEU A 229 9.95 -28.58 -19.26
C LEU A 229 9.05 -29.80 -19.22
N SER A 230 9.14 -30.61 -20.28
CA SER A 230 8.51 -31.92 -20.44
C SER A 230 8.13 -32.61 -19.12
N GLY A 231 6.86 -32.48 -18.72
CA GLY A 231 6.25 -33.24 -17.62
C GLY A 231 6.29 -32.63 -16.20
N ILE A 232 6.87 -31.45 -15.99
CA ILE A 232 6.82 -30.75 -14.68
C ILE A 232 6.37 -29.31 -14.95
N SER A 233 5.41 -28.81 -14.15
CA SER A 233 4.74 -27.50 -14.23
C SER A 233 5.50 -26.42 -15.05
N PRO A 234 4.86 -25.74 -16.01
CA PRO A 234 5.55 -24.77 -16.88
C PRO A 234 6.22 -23.68 -16.05
N GLN A 235 7.46 -23.33 -16.40
CA GLN A 235 8.20 -22.24 -15.75
C GLN A 235 8.31 -21.07 -16.72
N ILE A 236 7.98 -19.87 -16.23
CA ILE A 236 8.22 -18.64 -16.99
C ILE A 236 9.53 -18.02 -16.55
N LYS A 237 10.32 -17.57 -17.52
CA LYS A 237 11.49 -16.75 -17.28
C LYS A 237 11.30 -15.35 -17.83
N ILE A 238 11.70 -14.40 -17.03
CA ILE A 238 11.54 -12.97 -17.29
C ILE A 238 12.88 -12.38 -17.72
N VAL A 239 12.87 -11.54 -18.76
CA VAL A 239 14.00 -10.66 -19.08
C VAL A 239 13.68 -9.27 -18.54
N ILE A 240 14.53 -8.78 -17.65
CA ILE A 240 14.49 -7.38 -17.20
C ILE A 240 15.09 -6.54 -18.32
N VAL A 241 14.32 -5.58 -18.83
CA VAL A 241 14.82 -4.56 -19.75
C VAL A 241 14.76 -3.23 -19.01
N GLY A 242 15.92 -2.61 -18.84
CA GLY A 242 15.98 -1.25 -18.28
C GLY A 242 15.40 -0.25 -19.29
N ASP A 243 14.32 0.41 -18.93
CA ASP A 243 13.76 1.51 -19.73
C ASP A 243 14.60 2.78 -19.54
N SER A 244 15.23 3.27 -20.60
CA SER A 244 15.84 4.62 -20.66
C SER A 244 14.88 5.68 -21.24
N SER A 245 13.65 5.32 -21.62
CA SER A 245 12.62 6.24 -22.14
C SER A 245 12.04 7.19 -21.09
N LEU A 246 12.31 6.96 -19.79
CA LEU A 246 12.28 8.03 -18.78
C LEU A 246 13.51 8.94 -18.91
N THR A 247 13.74 9.46 -20.12
CA THR A 247 14.45 10.72 -20.25
C THR A 247 13.54 11.81 -19.72
N MET A 248 13.82 12.11 -18.46
CA MET A 248 13.62 13.35 -17.73
C MET A 248 14.01 14.57 -18.58
N LYS A 249 13.23 14.90 -19.62
CA LYS A 249 13.19 16.21 -20.27
C LYS A 249 11.97 16.96 -19.73
N LYS A 250 12.13 17.50 -18.52
CA LYS A 250 11.41 18.61 -17.84
C LYS A 250 11.86 18.57 -16.37
N GLY A 251 13.12 18.90 -16.06
CA GLY A 251 13.54 20.29 -15.92
C GLY A 251 12.90 20.92 -14.69
N VAL A 252 13.48 20.71 -13.49
CA VAL A 252 13.09 21.25 -12.15
C VAL A 252 11.63 20.97 -11.71
N SER A 253 10.66 21.14 -12.60
CA SER A 253 9.24 20.82 -12.45
C SER A 253 9.00 19.38 -12.01
N PHE A 254 9.64 18.35 -12.58
CA PHE A 254 9.37 16.96 -12.18
C PHE A 254 9.86 16.66 -10.75
N LEU A 255 11.04 17.14 -10.36
CA LEU A 255 11.54 16.98 -8.97
C LEU A 255 10.69 17.79 -7.98
N VAL A 256 10.22 18.97 -8.38
CA VAL A 256 9.27 19.75 -7.59
C VAL A 256 7.92 19.02 -7.51
N THR A 257 7.43 18.42 -8.58
CA THR A 257 6.18 17.64 -8.58
C THR A 257 6.30 16.37 -7.75
N VAL A 258 7.41 15.62 -7.83
CA VAL A 258 7.64 14.44 -6.99
C VAL A 258 7.84 14.84 -5.53
N ALA A 259 8.56 15.91 -5.23
CA ALA A 259 8.67 16.43 -3.87
C ALA A 259 7.31 16.92 -3.34
N LEU A 260 6.51 17.61 -4.16
CA LEU A 260 5.13 18.01 -3.82
C LEU A 260 4.21 16.80 -3.65
N MET A 261 4.38 15.74 -4.45
CA MET A 261 3.58 14.52 -4.40
C MET A 261 4.02 13.62 -3.22
N ALA A 262 5.30 13.63 -2.85
CA ALA A 262 5.84 13.02 -1.63
C ALA A 262 5.41 13.78 -0.37
N LEU A 263 5.32 15.11 -0.44
CA LEU A 263 4.73 15.96 0.61
C LEU A 263 3.19 15.80 0.67
N ALA A 264 2.54 15.44 -0.44
CA ALA A 264 1.10 15.20 -0.52
C ALA A 264 0.70 13.74 -0.27
N SER A 265 1.64 12.80 -0.28
CA SER A 265 1.40 11.41 0.16
C SER A 265 1.38 11.40 1.67
N SER A 266 0.23 11.80 2.21
CA SER A 266 -0.13 11.45 3.57
C SER A 266 -0.01 9.93 3.69
N LEU A 267 0.86 9.48 4.61
CA LEU A 267 0.85 8.09 5.08
C LEU A 267 -0.56 7.84 5.62
N ALA A 268 -1.44 7.28 4.79
CA ALA A 268 -2.79 6.94 5.20
C ALA A 268 -2.66 5.78 6.20
N SER A 269 -2.78 6.07 7.49
CA SER A 269 -2.90 5.05 8.51
C SER A 269 -4.33 4.52 8.49
N ALA A 270 -4.50 3.24 8.16
CA ALA A 270 -5.78 2.54 8.26
C ALA A 270 -6.16 2.15 9.70
N PHE A 271 -5.33 2.51 10.68
CA PHE A 271 -5.51 2.25 12.10
C PHE A 271 -5.41 3.54 12.91
N ASP A 272 -5.91 3.50 14.15
CA ASP A 272 -5.76 4.59 15.11
C ASP A 272 -4.31 5.10 15.14
N PRO A 273 -4.08 6.42 14.95
CA PRO A 273 -2.75 6.98 14.98
C PRO A 273 -2.07 6.73 16.32
N ARG A 274 -0.75 6.53 16.31
CA ARG A 274 0.01 6.45 17.57
C ARG A 274 -0.08 7.77 18.33
N PRO A 275 -0.19 7.74 19.66
CA PRO A 275 -0.18 8.96 20.46
C PRO A 275 1.15 9.69 20.31
N LEU A 276 1.09 11.03 20.22
CA LEU A 276 2.27 11.90 20.10
C LEU A 276 2.71 12.48 21.47
N GLN A 277 1.94 12.19 22.51
CA GLN A 277 2.15 12.60 23.90
C GLN A 277 1.48 11.58 24.83
N ASP A 278 1.83 11.59 26.11
CA ASP A 278 1.36 10.59 27.08
C ASP A 278 -0.18 10.54 27.22
N THR A 279 -0.84 11.71 27.20
CA THR A 279 -2.30 11.82 27.39
C THR A 279 -2.91 12.89 26.50
N CYS A 280 -4.12 12.63 25.98
CA CYS A 280 -4.88 13.56 25.14
C CYS A 280 -6.38 13.48 25.42
N VAL A 281 -6.80 13.66 26.69
CA VAL A 281 -8.22 13.51 27.12
C VAL A 281 -9.18 14.24 26.17
N ALA A 282 -10.15 13.53 25.60
CA ALA A 282 -11.11 14.13 24.67
C ALA A 282 -11.95 15.23 25.34
N ILE A 283 -12.29 16.26 24.57
CA ILE A 283 -13.27 17.28 24.93
C ILE A 283 -14.30 17.42 23.82
N ASP A 284 -15.46 17.97 24.18
CA ASP A 284 -16.50 18.31 23.21
C ASP A 284 -15.96 19.29 22.17
N GLU A 285 -16.49 19.19 20.94
CA GLU A 285 -16.11 20.07 19.85
C GLU A 285 -16.45 21.53 20.21
N PRO A 286 -15.46 22.43 20.23
CA PRO A 286 -15.72 23.84 20.47
C PRO A 286 -16.57 24.45 19.36
N GLU A 287 -17.34 25.49 19.69
CA GLU A 287 -18.13 26.21 18.68
C GLU A 287 -17.23 26.73 17.54
N ASN A 288 -17.59 26.39 16.30
CA ASN A 288 -16.83 26.69 15.07
C ASN A 288 -15.47 25.98 14.94
N ALA A 289 -15.27 24.88 15.65
CA ALA A 289 -14.09 24.04 15.46
C ALA A 289 -14.03 23.44 14.05
N VAL A 290 -12.81 23.21 13.56
CA VAL A 290 -12.59 22.40 12.36
C VAL A 290 -12.77 20.92 12.71
N PHE A 291 -13.37 20.14 11.82
CA PHE A 291 -13.43 18.69 12.01
C PHE A 291 -12.01 18.10 11.99
N VAL A 292 -11.67 17.32 13.00
CA VAL A 292 -10.37 16.65 13.12
C VAL A 292 -10.56 15.13 13.13
N ASN A 293 -9.53 14.39 12.73
CA ASN A 293 -9.53 12.95 12.92
C ASN A 293 -9.34 12.64 14.42
N GLY A 294 -10.32 11.99 15.05
CA GLY A 294 -10.35 11.74 16.49
C GLY A 294 -11.13 12.82 17.25
N LYS A 295 -10.58 13.31 18.36
CA LYS A 295 -11.20 14.34 19.21
C LYS A 295 -10.20 15.40 19.62
N PHE A 296 -10.68 16.61 19.89
CA PHE A 296 -9.90 17.67 20.53
C PHE A 296 -9.43 17.25 21.92
N CYS A 297 -8.30 17.77 22.37
CA CYS A 297 -7.71 17.39 23.64
C CYS A 297 -7.79 18.50 24.68
N LYS A 298 -8.14 18.10 25.91
CA LYS A 298 -7.97 18.89 27.12
C LYS A 298 -6.50 19.24 27.32
N ASN A 299 -6.23 20.39 27.94
CA ASN A 299 -4.86 20.75 28.33
C ASN A 299 -4.28 19.66 29.26
N PRO A 300 -3.14 19.02 28.92
CA PRO A 300 -2.55 17.96 29.72
C PRO A 300 -2.22 18.36 31.17
N ASN A 301 -2.00 19.63 31.46
CA ASN A 301 -1.76 20.08 32.84
C ASN A 301 -3.05 20.14 33.70
N LEU A 302 -4.22 19.98 33.10
CA LEU A 302 -5.53 19.99 33.77
C LEU A 302 -6.18 18.60 33.83
N THR A 303 -5.47 17.56 33.38
CA THR A 303 -5.98 16.19 33.42
C THR A 303 -5.99 15.67 34.85
N VAL A 304 -7.06 15.00 35.21
CA VAL A 304 -7.27 14.41 36.55
C VAL A 304 -7.63 12.93 36.42
N ALA A 305 -7.60 12.18 37.51
CA ALA A 305 -7.86 10.74 37.49
C ALA A 305 -9.26 10.40 36.95
N GLU A 306 -10.23 11.27 37.20
CA GLU A 306 -11.61 11.14 36.76
C GLU A 306 -11.76 11.17 35.23
N ASP A 307 -10.84 11.82 34.51
CA ASP A 307 -10.84 11.84 33.05
C ASP A 307 -10.54 10.45 32.44
N PHE A 308 -9.95 9.54 33.24
CA PHE A 308 -9.55 8.18 32.85
C PHE A 308 -10.36 7.09 33.56
N LEU A 309 -11.42 7.47 34.29
CA LEU A 309 -12.23 6.56 35.08
C LEU A 309 -13.63 6.44 34.49
N TYR A 310 -14.02 5.21 34.12
CA TYR A 310 -15.41 4.86 33.89
C TYR A 310 -15.92 3.99 35.03
N GLN A 311 -17.07 4.35 35.61
CA GLN A 311 -17.76 3.57 36.64
C GLN A 311 -19.10 3.07 36.10
N GLY A 312 -19.47 1.84 36.45
CA GLY A 312 -20.77 1.28 36.08
C GLY A 312 -20.72 0.12 35.07
N LEU A 313 -19.54 -0.26 34.56
CA LEU A 313 -19.42 -1.44 33.69
C LEU A 313 -19.85 -2.75 34.40
N ASN A 314 -19.84 -2.76 35.74
CA ASN A 314 -20.33 -3.88 36.54
C ASN A 314 -21.87 -4.00 36.54
N ILE A 315 -22.60 -2.95 36.13
CA ILE A 315 -24.07 -2.91 36.12
C ILE A 315 -24.57 -3.62 34.85
N PRO A 316 -25.46 -4.62 34.97
CA PRO A 316 -26.05 -5.28 33.80
C PRO A 316 -26.92 -4.30 32.99
N GLY A 317 -26.83 -4.35 31.67
CA GLY A 317 -27.74 -3.61 30.80
C GLY A 317 -29.14 -4.25 30.72
N ASN A 318 -30.12 -3.52 30.19
CA ASN A 318 -31.48 -4.01 29.98
C ASN A 318 -31.57 -4.88 28.71
N THR A 319 -31.75 -6.19 28.88
CA THR A 319 -31.90 -7.15 27.78
C THR A 319 -33.35 -7.33 27.31
N SER A 320 -34.32 -6.62 27.89
CA SER A 320 -35.74 -6.70 27.50
C SER A 320 -36.00 -5.99 26.18
N ASN A 321 -35.50 -6.55 25.08
CA ASN A 321 -35.62 -6.03 23.72
C ASN A 321 -35.69 -7.20 22.72
N TYR A 322 -35.96 -6.90 21.44
CA TYR A 322 -36.20 -7.93 20.43
C TYR A 322 -35.04 -8.91 20.21
N VAL A 323 -33.80 -8.48 20.43
CA VAL A 323 -32.61 -9.33 20.25
C VAL A 323 -32.17 -10.01 21.54
N GLY A 324 -32.75 -9.67 22.70
CA GLY A 324 -32.44 -10.29 23.99
C GLY A 324 -31.01 -10.03 24.48
N SER A 325 -30.35 -9.00 23.97
CA SER A 325 -29.00 -8.62 24.38
C SER A 325 -28.81 -7.11 24.36
N ILE A 326 -27.77 -6.62 25.03
CA ILE A 326 -27.40 -5.21 25.01
C ILE A 326 -25.89 -5.06 25.11
N VAL A 327 -25.34 -4.17 24.28
CA VAL A 327 -23.92 -3.84 24.22
C VAL A 327 -23.70 -2.48 24.86
N ASN A 328 -23.03 -2.46 26.01
CA ASN A 328 -22.58 -1.24 26.66
C ASN A 328 -21.13 -0.97 26.23
N LEU A 329 -20.96 -0.23 25.14
CA LEU A 329 -19.65 0.18 24.62
C LEU A 329 -19.10 1.39 25.40
N ILE A 330 -17.90 1.24 25.94
CA ILE A 330 -17.07 2.32 26.47
C ILE A 330 -16.02 2.62 25.40
N ASN A 331 -16.28 3.66 24.63
CA ASN A 331 -15.36 4.22 23.65
C ASN A 331 -14.92 5.62 24.10
N VAL A 332 -14.17 6.33 23.26
CA VAL A 332 -13.72 7.70 23.52
C VAL A 332 -14.84 8.70 23.88
N ASP A 333 -16.08 8.47 23.45
CA ASP A 333 -17.21 9.34 23.78
C ASP A 333 -17.73 9.10 25.22
N GLN A 334 -17.49 7.91 25.79
CA GLN A 334 -17.88 7.55 27.16
C GLN A 334 -16.72 7.63 28.15
N LEU A 335 -15.49 7.37 27.68
CA LEU A 335 -14.26 7.46 28.45
C LEU A 335 -13.24 8.35 27.71
N PRO A 336 -13.29 9.67 27.93
CA PRO A 336 -12.49 10.63 27.18
C PRO A 336 -10.98 10.40 27.25
N GLY A 337 -10.49 9.78 28.33
CA GLY A 337 -9.11 9.39 28.51
C GLY A 337 -8.57 8.38 27.49
N GLU A 338 -9.43 7.65 26.76
CA GLU A 338 -9.01 6.71 25.70
C GLU A 338 -8.54 7.39 24.41
N ASN A 339 -8.79 8.70 24.26
CA ASN A 339 -8.46 9.41 23.02
C ASN A 339 -6.96 9.31 22.70
N THR A 340 -6.66 8.97 21.45
CA THR A 340 -5.32 8.69 20.89
C THR A 340 -4.65 7.38 21.34
N LEU A 341 -5.26 6.60 22.25
CA LEU A 341 -4.65 5.39 22.81
C LEU A 341 -4.95 4.11 22.02
N GLY A 342 -5.90 4.15 21.08
CA GLY A 342 -6.19 3.03 20.19
C GLY A 342 -6.84 1.83 20.89
N VAL A 343 -7.58 2.06 21.98
CA VAL A 343 -8.25 1.01 22.74
C VAL A 343 -9.65 1.44 23.14
N SER A 344 -10.57 0.47 23.22
CA SER A 344 -11.89 0.62 23.81
C SER A 344 -12.39 -0.72 24.34
N LEU A 345 -13.47 -0.71 25.12
CA LEU A 345 -14.00 -1.87 25.81
C LEU A 345 -15.53 -1.89 25.73
N SER A 346 -16.15 -3.06 25.71
CA SER A 346 -17.59 -3.19 25.88
C SER A 346 -17.94 -4.31 26.85
N ARG A 347 -19.07 -4.14 27.53
CA ARG A 347 -19.77 -5.24 28.21
C ARG A 347 -21.00 -5.61 27.43
N ILE A 348 -21.26 -6.90 27.35
CA ILE A 348 -22.44 -7.42 26.69
C ILE A 348 -23.18 -8.35 27.64
N ASP A 349 -24.45 -8.06 27.87
CA ASP A 349 -25.36 -8.88 28.67
C ASP A 349 -26.38 -9.55 27.74
N TYR A 350 -26.66 -10.84 27.99
CA TYR A 350 -27.58 -11.65 27.20
C TYR A 350 -28.59 -12.34 28.12
N GLU A 351 -29.87 -12.31 27.76
CA GLU A 351 -30.87 -13.22 28.33
C GLU A 351 -30.80 -14.60 27.64
N PRO A 352 -31.49 -15.65 28.14
CA PRO A 352 -31.52 -16.94 27.46
C PRO A 352 -32.06 -16.80 26.03
N ASN A 353 -31.36 -17.38 25.05
CA ASN A 353 -31.61 -17.23 23.60
C ASN A 353 -31.35 -15.83 23.03
N GLY A 354 -30.92 -14.87 23.85
CA GLY A 354 -30.50 -13.55 23.38
C GLY A 354 -29.31 -13.65 22.42
N GLN A 355 -29.28 -12.78 21.42
CA GLN A 355 -28.22 -12.70 20.43
C GLN A 355 -27.72 -11.27 20.28
N ASN A 356 -26.41 -11.15 20.05
CA ASN A 356 -25.86 -9.98 19.40
C ASN A 356 -25.81 -10.33 17.90
N PRO A 357 -26.70 -9.73 17.07
CA PRO A 357 -26.91 -10.15 15.68
C PRO A 357 -25.65 -10.06 14.82
N PRO A 358 -25.65 -10.64 13.60
CA PRO A 358 -24.52 -10.47 12.67
C PRO A 358 -24.13 -9.01 12.47
N HIS A 359 -22.88 -8.69 12.80
CA HIS A 359 -22.31 -7.35 12.70
C HIS A 359 -20.81 -7.41 12.41
N PHE A 360 -20.20 -6.26 12.14
CA PHE A 360 -18.74 -6.13 12.08
C PHE A 360 -18.29 -4.76 12.60
N HIS A 361 -17.00 -4.69 12.94
CA HIS A 361 -16.32 -3.47 13.36
C HIS A 361 -15.41 -2.97 12.22
N PRO A 362 -15.74 -1.86 11.55
CA PRO A 362 -15.00 -1.39 10.37
C PRO A 362 -13.60 -0.88 10.70
N ARG A 363 -13.28 -0.65 11.98
CA ARG A 363 -12.02 -0.04 12.42
C ARG A 363 -11.30 -0.80 13.53
N ALA A 364 -11.75 -1.99 13.90
CA ALA A 364 -11.08 -2.78 14.93
C ALA A 364 -11.21 -4.29 14.75
N SER A 365 -10.23 -5.01 15.29
CA SER A 365 -10.40 -6.40 15.73
C SER A 365 -10.97 -6.41 17.14
N GLU A 366 -11.57 -7.53 17.53
CA GLU A 366 -12.17 -7.72 18.85
C GLU A 366 -11.57 -8.94 19.54
N ILE A 367 -11.21 -8.80 20.82
CA ILE A 367 -10.96 -9.92 21.71
C ILE A 367 -12.09 -10.03 22.72
N PHE A 368 -12.68 -11.20 22.83
CA PHE A 368 -13.94 -11.44 23.53
C PHE A 368 -13.75 -12.49 24.62
N ILE A 369 -14.16 -12.20 25.86
CA ILE A 369 -14.08 -13.11 27.01
C ILE A 369 -15.44 -13.31 27.66
N VAL A 370 -15.80 -14.55 27.95
CA VAL A 370 -17.04 -14.88 28.66
C VAL A 370 -16.82 -14.83 30.17
N LEU A 371 -17.59 -14.00 30.88
CA LEU A 371 -17.53 -13.89 32.34
C LEU A 371 -18.58 -14.77 33.04
N LYS A 372 -19.70 -15.03 32.37
CA LYS A 372 -20.81 -15.85 32.89
C LYS A 372 -21.60 -16.48 31.74
N GLY A 373 -22.17 -17.66 31.99
CA GLY A 373 -23.06 -18.33 31.05
C GLY A 373 -22.32 -19.12 29.97
N LYS A 374 -23.00 -19.37 28.86
CA LYS A 374 -22.51 -20.16 27.73
C LYS A 374 -22.94 -19.50 26.43
N LEU A 375 -21.98 -19.14 25.58
CA LEU A 375 -22.24 -18.43 24.34
C LEU A 375 -21.76 -19.26 23.15
N LEU A 376 -22.58 -19.41 22.12
CA LEU A 376 -22.12 -19.78 20.79
C LEU A 376 -21.61 -18.50 20.12
N VAL A 377 -20.37 -18.52 19.65
CA VAL A 377 -19.80 -17.42 18.88
C VAL A 377 -19.34 -17.92 17.52
N GLY A 378 -19.27 -17.02 16.54
CA GLY A 378 -18.58 -17.31 15.30
C GLY A 378 -18.48 -16.14 14.35
N PHE A 379 -17.62 -16.30 13.35
CA PHE A 379 -17.41 -15.34 12.27
C PHE A 379 -17.33 -16.05 10.92
N ILE A 380 -17.51 -15.26 9.86
CA ILE A 380 -17.50 -15.73 8.47
C ILE A 380 -16.27 -15.13 7.78
N THR A 381 -15.47 -15.98 7.10
CA THR A 381 -14.35 -15.50 6.29
C THR A 381 -14.81 -14.78 5.03
N SER A 382 -13.96 -13.95 4.45
CA SER A 382 -14.23 -13.30 3.16
C SER A 382 -14.33 -14.29 2.00
N ASN A 383 -14.64 -13.77 0.81
CA ASN A 383 -14.61 -14.50 -0.45
C ASN A 383 -13.25 -15.21 -0.65
N PRO A 384 -13.24 -16.35 -1.38
CA PRO A 384 -14.40 -17.00 -2.01
C PRO A 384 -15.13 -18.02 -1.12
N GLU A 385 -14.55 -18.49 -0.01
CA GLU A 385 -15.09 -19.66 0.69
C GLU A 385 -16.26 -19.38 1.64
N HIS A 386 -16.41 -18.14 2.13
CA HIS A 386 -17.43 -17.79 3.13
C HIS A 386 -17.47 -18.75 4.34
N ARG A 387 -16.30 -19.22 4.78
CA ARG A 387 -16.21 -20.28 5.79
C ARG A 387 -16.69 -19.78 7.14
N PHE A 388 -17.66 -20.47 7.72
CA PHE A 388 -18.13 -20.22 9.08
C PHE A 388 -17.22 -20.89 10.11
N ILE A 389 -16.64 -20.09 11.00
CA ILE A 389 -15.77 -20.54 12.08
C ILE A 389 -16.46 -20.23 13.39
N SER A 390 -16.77 -21.27 14.18
CA SER A 390 -17.54 -21.12 15.41
C SER A 390 -17.08 -22.02 16.55
N LYS A 391 -17.42 -21.60 17.77
CA LYS A 391 -17.15 -22.35 18.99
C LYS A 391 -18.17 -21.99 20.06
N VAL A 392 -18.48 -22.96 20.91
CA VAL A 392 -19.19 -22.71 22.18
C VAL A 392 -18.16 -22.32 23.23
N LEU A 393 -18.33 -21.15 23.82
CA LEU A 393 -17.52 -20.60 24.89
C LEU A 393 -18.23 -20.73 26.24
N ASN A 394 -17.49 -21.13 27.26
CA ASN A 394 -17.91 -21.14 28.66
C ASN A 394 -17.21 -20.00 29.41
N LYS A 395 -17.60 -19.77 30.67
CA LYS A 395 -16.93 -18.82 31.56
C LYS A 395 -15.41 -19.03 31.56
N GLY A 396 -14.66 -17.96 31.29
CA GLY A 396 -13.21 -17.93 31.25
C GLY A 396 -12.62 -18.13 29.85
N ASP A 397 -13.41 -18.63 28.89
CA ASP A 397 -12.94 -18.82 27.52
C ASP A 397 -12.83 -17.48 26.79
N VAL A 398 -11.81 -17.38 25.92
CA VAL A 398 -11.50 -16.21 25.11
C VAL A 398 -11.59 -16.58 23.63
N PHE A 399 -12.07 -15.65 22.80
CA PHE A 399 -12.17 -15.79 21.36
C PHE A 399 -11.81 -14.48 20.66
N VAL A 400 -11.25 -14.53 19.46
CA VAL A 400 -10.81 -13.34 18.70
C VAL A 400 -11.61 -13.25 17.41
N PHE A 401 -12.18 -12.08 17.14
CA PHE A 401 -12.81 -11.75 15.87
C PHE A 401 -11.86 -10.87 15.04
N PRO A 402 -11.46 -11.32 13.84
CA PRO A 402 -10.58 -10.53 12.97
C PRO A 402 -11.24 -9.23 12.49
N PHE A 403 -10.41 -8.23 12.22
CA PHE A 403 -10.82 -6.92 11.70
C PHE A 403 -11.83 -7.03 10.55
N SER A 404 -12.95 -6.30 10.67
CA SER A 404 -14.00 -6.17 9.65
C SER A 404 -14.67 -7.46 9.15
N LEU A 405 -14.53 -8.59 9.85
CA LEU A 405 -15.29 -9.80 9.51
C LEU A 405 -16.67 -9.81 10.20
N ILE A 406 -17.67 -10.29 9.46
CA ILE A 406 -19.02 -10.49 10.01
C ILE A 406 -18.96 -11.58 11.06
N HIS A 407 -19.46 -11.27 12.25
CA HIS A 407 -19.51 -12.18 13.38
C HIS A 407 -20.73 -11.94 14.25
N PHE A 408 -20.99 -12.87 15.17
CA PHE A 408 -22.16 -12.83 16.05
C PHE A 408 -21.92 -13.64 17.32
N GLN A 409 -22.78 -13.43 18.31
CA GLN A 409 -22.83 -14.23 19.54
C GLN A 409 -24.28 -14.55 19.91
N VAL A 410 -24.54 -15.78 20.37
CA VAL A 410 -25.86 -16.23 20.83
C VAL A 410 -25.73 -16.92 22.18
N ASN A 411 -26.60 -16.57 23.12
CA ASN A 411 -26.70 -17.28 24.39
C ASN A 411 -27.50 -18.57 24.23
N ILE A 412 -26.78 -19.69 24.13
CA ILE A 412 -27.36 -21.04 24.04
C ILE A 412 -27.56 -21.69 25.42
N GLY A 413 -27.21 -20.98 26.51
CA GLY A 413 -27.43 -21.43 27.86
C GLY A 413 -28.86 -21.17 28.36
N HIS A 414 -29.25 -21.84 29.43
CA HIS A 414 -30.55 -21.65 30.09
C HIS A 414 -30.57 -20.48 31.10
N THR A 415 -29.44 -19.79 31.27
CA THR A 415 -29.28 -18.67 32.19
C THR A 415 -28.68 -17.47 31.47
N ASN A 416 -28.81 -16.27 32.04
CA ASN A 416 -28.17 -15.07 31.49
C ASN A 416 -26.65 -15.27 31.35
N ALA A 417 -26.10 -14.72 30.28
CA ALA A 417 -24.68 -14.71 29.99
C ALA A 417 -24.14 -13.28 30.00
N VAL A 418 -22.85 -13.14 30.32
CA VAL A 418 -22.14 -11.86 30.37
C VAL A 418 -20.77 -12.04 29.72
N ALA A 419 -20.40 -11.12 28.86
CA ALA A 419 -19.09 -11.09 28.22
C ALA A 419 -18.50 -9.68 28.21
N ILE A 420 -17.19 -9.62 28.03
CA ILE A 420 -16.43 -8.39 27.79
C ILE A 420 -15.74 -8.52 26.44
N ALA A 421 -15.80 -7.46 25.63
CA ALA A 421 -15.03 -7.32 24.40
C ALA A 421 -14.07 -6.14 24.51
N ALA A 422 -12.85 -6.31 24.03
CA ALA A 422 -11.87 -5.23 23.91
C ALA A 422 -11.48 -5.06 22.44
N PHE A 423 -11.22 -3.82 22.05
CA PHE A 423 -10.95 -3.44 20.67
C PHE A 423 -9.63 -2.69 20.56
N ASN A 424 -8.95 -2.84 19.43
CA ASN A 424 -7.73 -2.09 19.11
C ASN A 424 -8.02 -0.76 18.37
N SER A 425 -9.10 -0.09 18.75
CA SER A 425 -9.41 1.29 18.33
C SER A 425 -10.19 1.99 19.44
N GLN A 426 -9.98 3.29 19.61
CA GLN A 426 -10.76 4.16 20.50
C GLN A 426 -12.21 4.31 20.03
N ASN A 427 -12.48 4.01 18.76
CA ASN A 427 -13.81 4.01 18.17
C ASN A 427 -13.91 2.91 17.09
N PRO A 428 -14.22 1.66 17.49
CA PRO A 428 -14.24 0.52 16.58
C PRO A 428 -15.31 0.64 15.48
N GLY A 429 -16.36 1.43 15.74
CA GLY A 429 -17.57 1.48 14.93
C GLY A 429 -18.39 0.20 15.04
N LEU A 430 -19.64 0.25 14.61
CA LEU A 430 -20.53 -0.92 14.60
C LEU A 430 -21.41 -0.85 13.36
N VAL A 431 -21.43 -1.94 12.60
CA VAL A 431 -22.33 -2.11 11.46
C VAL A 431 -23.12 -3.39 11.67
N THR A 432 -24.36 -3.27 12.13
CA THR A 432 -25.29 -4.40 12.28
C THR A 432 -25.94 -4.68 10.93
N ILE A 433 -25.71 -5.87 10.38
CA ILE A 433 -26.02 -6.16 8.96
C ILE A 433 -27.49 -5.91 8.63
N ALA A 434 -28.42 -6.47 9.41
CA ALA A 434 -29.85 -6.33 9.12
C ALA A 434 -30.32 -4.88 9.28
N SER A 435 -29.97 -4.20 10.38
CA SER A 435 -30.34 -2.80 10.61
C SER A 435 -29.75 -1.86 9.56
N SER A 436 -28.51 -2.09 9.10
CA SER A 436 -27.89 -1.25 8.07
C SER A 436 -28.45 -1.48 6.66
N MET A 437 -28.96 -2.68 6.37
CA MET A 437 -29.51 -3.01 5.04
C MET A 437 -31.01 -2.72 4.94
N PHE A 438 -31.76 -2.93 6.01
CA PHE A 438 -33.22 -2.80 6.02
C PHE A 438 -33.73 -1.62 6.86
N GLY A 439 -32.92 -1.03 7.74
CA GLY A 439 -33.28 0.10 8.60
C GLY A 439 -32.46 1.37 8.35
N SER A 440 -31.84 1.50 7.18
CA SER A 440 -31.05 2.70 6.85
C SER A 440 -31.94 3.93 6.70
N ASN A 441 -31.38 5.11 6.96
CA ASN A 441 -32.06 6.39 6.73
C ASN A 441 -31.17 7.32 5.89
N PRO A 442 -31.55 7.68 4.64
CA PRO A 442 -32.76 7.23 3.94
C PRO A 442 -32.78 5.72 3.65
N PRO A 443 -33.97 5.11 3.45
CA PRO A 443 -34.08 3.68 3.13
C PRO A 443 -33.47 3.36 1.76
N ILE A 444 -32.91 2.15 1.62
CA ILE A 444 -32.41 1.65 0.33
C ILE A 444 -33.61 1.33 -0.55
N ASN A 445 -33.47 1.45 -1.87
CA ASN A 445 -34.57 1.09 -2.77
C ASN A 445 -34.90 -0.42 -2.62
N PRO A 446 -36.17 -0.79 -2.33
CA PRO A 446 -36.55 -2.19 -2.10
C PRO A 446 -36.35 -3.07 -3.34
N ASP A 447 -36.40 -2.52 -4.56
CA ASP A 447 -36.07 -3.26 -5.79
C ASP A 447 -34.57 -3.65 -5.85
N PHE A 448 -33.69 -2.87 -5.23
CA PHE A 448 -32.26 -3.19 -5.13
C PHE A 448 -32.02 -4.24 -4.06
N LEU A 449 -32.64 -4.10 -2.89
CA LEU A 449 -32.57 -5.11 -1.82
C LEU A 449 -33.12 -6.45 -2.28
N ALA A 450 -34.28 -6.46 -2.95
CA ALA A 450 -34.90 -7.65 -3.52
C ALA A 450 -33.93 -8.40 -4.44
N ARG A 451 -33.25 -7.67 -5.35
CA ARG A 451 -32.24 -8.29 -6.23
C ARG A 451 -31.00 -8.75 -5.47
N ALA A 452 -30.49 -7.95 -4.54
CA ALA A 452 -29.26 -8.26 -3.80
C ALA A 452 -29.42 -9.48 -2.88
N PHE A 453 -30.57 -9.59 -2.20
CA PHE A 453 -30.88 -10.68 -1.26
C PHE A 453 -31.66 -11.82 -1.91
N GLN A 454 -31.95 -11.75 -3.22
CA GLN A 454 -32.72 -12.74 -3.97
C GLN A 454 -34.12 -12.98 -3.37
N LEU A 455 -34.80 -11.88 -3.02
CA LEU A 455 -36.13 -11.86 -2.43
C LEU A 455 -37.15 -11.26 -3.39
N ASP A 456 -38.43 -11.51 -3.14
CA ASP A 456 -39.50 -10.70 -3.71
C ASP A 456 -39.49 -9.29 -3.11
N LYS A 457 -39.86 -8.28 -3.90
CA LYS A 457 -39.96 -6.88 -3.45
C LYS A 457 -40.81 -6.73 -2.18
N ARG A 458 -41.95 -7.41 -2.12
CA ARG A 458 -42.85 -7.37 -0.95
C ARG A 458 -42.19 -7.91 0.31
N VAL A 459 -41.28 -8.89 0.18
CA VAL A 459 -40.52 -9.43 1.30
C VAL A 459 -39.46 -8.42 1.74
N ALA A 460 -38.77 -7.75 0.80
CA ALA A 460 -37.85 -6.68 1.12
C ALA A 460 -38.54 -5.52 1.87
N GLU A 461 -39.69 -5.04 1.37
CA GLU A 461 -40.49 -4.00 2.03
C GLU A 461 -40.98 -4.44 3.42
N TYR A 462 -41.37 -5.70 3.56
CA TYR A 462 -41.74 -6.27 4.86
C TYR A 462 -40.57 -6.30 5.83
N LEU A 463 -39.37 -6.66 5.38
CA LEU A 463 -38.16 -6.63 6.21
C LEU A 463 -37.81 -5.20 6.60
N GLU A 464 -37.88 -4.24 5.68
CA GLU A 464 -37.67 -2.82 5.99
C GLU A 464 -38.62 -2.33 7.08
N ALA A 465 -39.90 -2.70 7.05
CA ALA A 465 -40.86 -2.32 8.08
C ALA A 465 -40.61 -2.95 9.47
N ARG A 466 -39.66 -3.88 9.60
CA ARG A 466 -39.28 -4.53 10.87
C ARG A 466 -38.09 -3.85 11.56
N PHE A 467 -37.33 -3.02 10.85
CA PHE A 467 -36.14 -2.31 11.33
C PHE A 467 -36.39 -0.80 11.32
#